data_AF-A0A520HB05-F1
#
_entry.id   AF-A0A520HB05-F1
#
_cell.length_a   1.000
_cell.length_b   1.000
_cell.length_c   1.000
_cell.angle_alpha   90.00
_cell.angle_beta   90.00
_cell.angle_gamma   90.00
#
_symmetry.space_group_name_H-M   'P 1'
#
loop_
_entity.id
_entity.type
_entity.pdbx_description
1 polymer ?
#
loop_
_entity_poly.entity_id
_entity_poly.type
_entity_poly.pdbx_seq_one_letter_code
_entity_poly.pdbx_strand_id
1 'polypeptide(L)'
;MTMKKTLRALTAIAASIPLWAGATEFRSADIHPDDYPTVTAVKFMGERLKALSGGKHTIKVFNNSSLGQEKDTIEQTKIGALQMVRVNIAP
;
A
#
# COMPACT_ATOMS: atom_id res chain seq x y z
N MET A 1 63.13 -10.72 3.53
CA MET A 1 62.16 -10.03 2.66
C MET A 1 60.78 -10.58 2.95
N THR A 2 59.94 -9.75 3.56
CA THR A 2 58.68 -10.05 4.25
C THR A 2 57.50 -9.98 3.28
N MET A 3 56.71 -11.05 3.15
CA MET A 3 55.40 -11.02 2.48
C MET A 3 54.36 -11.72 3.37
N LYS A 4 53.66 -10.95 4.23
CA LYS A 4 52.25 -10.51 4.08
C LYS A 4 51.28 -11.70 4.19
N LYS A 5 50.88 -12.13 5.40
CA LYS A 5 49.76 -11.59 6.21
C LYS A 5 48.64 -10.97 5.38
N THR A 6 47.76 -11.78 4.76
CA THR A 6 46.41 -11.33 4.34
C THR A 6 45.51 -12.52 3.97
N LEU A 7 45.06 -13.28 4.98
CA LEU A 7 43.99 -14.26 4.81
C LEU A 7 42.96 -14.12 5.94
N ARG A 8 42.42 -12.91 6.13
CA ARG A 8 41.26 -12.63 6.98
C ARG A 8 40.60 -11.33 6.51
N ALA A 9 39.55 -11.43 5.68
CA ALA A 9 38.49 -10.42 5.56
C ALA A 9 37.47 -10.88 4.49
N LEU A 10 36.71 -11.93 4.77
CA LEU A 10 35.39 -12.14 4.17
C LEU A 10 34.37 -12.12 5.32
N THR A 11 34.44 -11.05 6.12
CA THR A 11 33.46 -10.70 7.13
C THR A 11 32.50 -9.67 6.53
N ALA A 12 31.24 -10.09 6.44
CA ALA A 12 30.05 -9.26 6.57
C ALA A 12 29.84 -8.12 5.57
N ILE A 13 29.28 -8.45 4.40
CA ILE A 13 28.27 -7.59 3.77
C ILE A 13 27.08 -8.47 3.39
N ALA A 14 26.45 -9.09 4.40
CA ALA A 14 25.01 -9.31 4.30
C ALA A 14 24.38 -7.96 4.64
N ALA A 15 24.42 -7.05 3.66
CA ALA A 15 23.80 -5.75 3.77
C ALA A 15 22.35 -5.99 4.17
N SER A 16 21.99 -5.41 5.31
CA SER A 16 20.64 -5.28 5.85
C SER A 16 19.66 -4.91 4.74
N ILE A 17 19.01 -5.93 4.16
CA ILE A 17 17.74 -5.72 3.48
C ILE A 17 16.78 -5.40 4.62
N PRO A 18 16.25 -4.17 4.74
CA PRO A 18 15.14 -3.95 5.64
C PRO A 18 14.00 -4.82 5.09
N LEU A 19 13.83 -5.99 5.68
CA LEU A 19 12.59 -6.75 5.56
C LEU A 19 11.57 -5.85 6.25
N TRP A 20 10.87 -5.01 5.50
CA TRP A 20 9.74 -4.23 6.00
C TRP A 20 8.60 -5.21 6.28
N ALA A 21 8.78 -6.03 7.31
CA ALA A 21 7.76 -6.91 7.86
C ALA A 21 6.64 -6.01 8.38
N GLY A 22 5.60 -5.82 7.58
CA GLY A 22 4.49 -4.91 7.87
C GLY A 22 4.13 -3.91 6.78
N ALA A 23 4.65 -4.06 5.55
CA ALA A 23 4.13 -3.31 4.42
C ALA A 23 2.68 -3.75 4.10
N THR A 24 1.70 -2.85 4.27
CA THR A 24 0.28 -3.10 4.02
C THR A 24 -0.22 -2.21 2.89
N GLU A 25 -0.82 -2.82 1.86
CA GLU A 25 -1.58 -2.12 0.83
C GLU A 25 -3.08 -2.21 1.16
N PHE A 26 -3.69 -1.07 1.48
CA PHE A 26 -5.13 -0.96 1.66
C PHE A 26 -5.81 -0.84 0.30
N ARG A 27 -6.73 -1.75 -0.01
CA ARG A 27 -7.53 -1.69 -1.23
C ARG A 27 -8.79 -0.90 -0.96
N SER A 28 -8.98 0.18 -1.71
CA SER A 28 -10.13 1.09 -1.61
C SER A 28 -10.97 1.03 -2.88
N ALA A 29 -12.26 0.73 -2.75
CA ALA A 29 -13.19 0.75 -3.88
C ALA A 29 -13.98 2.07 -3.97
N ASP A 30 -14.23 2.52 -5.19
CA ASP A 30 -15.06 3.69 -5.52
C ASP A 30 -15.83 3.46 -6.85
N ILE A 31 -17.11 3.84 -6.91
CA ILE A 31 -17.93 3.73 -8.13
C ILE A 31 -17.69 4.86 -9.14
N HIS A 32 -17.09 5.98 -8.73
CA HIS A 32 -16.90 7.14 -9.60
C HIS A 32 -15.69 6.98 -10.53
N PRO A 33 -15.58 7.81 -11.59
CA PRO A 33 -14.42 7.85 -12.47
C PRO A 33 -13.12 8.29 -11.79
N ASP A 34 -12.00 8.10 -12.49
CA ASP A 34 -10.63 8.28 -11.98
C ASP A 34 -10.30 9.72 -11.53
N ASP A 35 -10.89 10.68 -12.21
CA ASP A 35 -10.73 12.13 -12.03
C ASP A 35 -11.78 12.74 -11.09
N TYR A 36 -12.72 11.94 -10.58
CA TYR A 36 -13.74 12.44 -9.67
C TYR A 36 -13.10 12.92 -8.35
N PRO A 37 -13.60 14.01 -7.74
CA PRO A 37 -12.94 14.63 -6.58
C PRO A 37 -12.72 13.70 -5.39
N THR A 38 -13.66 12.79 -5.09
CA THR A 38 -13.50 11.84 -3.98
C THR A 38 -12.43 10.79 -4.26
N VAL A 39 -12.34 10.31 -5.50
CA VAL A 39 -11.30 9.37 -5.94
C VAL A 39 -9.92 10.03 -5.83
N THR A 40 -9.82 11.28 -6.28
CA THR A 40 -8.59 12.08 -6.18
C THR A 40 -8.19 12.31 -4.73
N ALA A 41 -9.14 12.57 -3.83
CA ALA A 41 -8.86 12.73 -2.41
C ALA A 41 -8.30 11.45 -1.77
N VAL A 42 -8.83 10.27 -2.12
CA VAL A 42 -8.31 8.99 -1.58
C VAL A 42 -6.94 8.65 -2.14
N LYS A 43 -6.67 8.95 -3.43
CA LYS A 43 -5.31 8.84 -3.99
C LYS A 43 -4.32 9.73 -3.25
N PHE A 44 -4.69 10.99 -3.02
CA PHE A 44 -3.87 11.93 -2.25
C PHE A 44 -3.64 11.43 -0.82
N MET A 45 -4.66 10.87 -0.17
CA MET A 45 -4.52 10.21 1.13
C MET A 45 -3.51 9.05 1.07
N GLY A 46 -3.51 8.25 -0.01
CA GLY A 46 -2.51 7.21 -0.25
C GLY A 46 -1.07 7.73 -0.30
N GLU A 47 -0.84 8.83 -1.02
CA GLU A 47 0.48 9.49 -1.08
C GLU A 47 0.93 10.00 0.28
N ARG A 48 0.02 10.64 1.02
CA ARG A 48 0.30 11.13 2.38
C ARG A 48 0.60 9.99 3.35
N LEU A 49 -0.18 8.91 3.32
CA LEU A 49 0.01 7.74 4.16
C LEU A 49 1.35 7.06 3.88
N LYS A 50 1.71 6.92 2.61
CA LYS A 50 3.02 6.38 2.19
C LYS A 50 4.17 7.22 2.73
N ALA A 51 4.10 8.54 2.58
CA ALA A 51 5.14 9.44 3.08
C ALA A 51 5.28 9.39 4.61
N LEU A 52 4.16 9.46 5.34
CA LEU A 52 4.14 9.48 6.80
C LEU A 52 4.56 8.14 7.43
N SER A 53 4.26 7.03 6.76
CA SER A 53 4.60 5.68 7.24
C SER A 53 5.99 5.20 6.84
N GLY A 54 6.76 6.02 6.10
CA GLY A 54 8.05 5.61 5.53
C GLY A 54 7.88 4.48 4.50
N GLY A 55 6.75 4.43 3.80
CA GLY A 55 6.44 3.42 2.78
C GLY A 55 5.78 2.14 3.31
N LYS A 56 5.55 2.01 4.64
CA LYS A 56 4.90 0.83 5.23
C LYS A 56 3.43 0.70 4.85
N HIS A 57 2.75 1.81 4.58
CA HIS A 57 1.31 1.80 4.34
C HIS A 57 1.02 2.54 3.04
N THR A 58 0.25 1.89 2.16
CA THR A 58 -0.14 2.43 0.86
C THR A 58 -1.63 2.23 0.65
N ILE A 59 -2.24 3.04 -0.21
CA ILE A 59 -3.64 2.88 -0.61
C ILE A 59 -3.69 2.72 -2.12
N LYS A 60 -4.32 1.64 -2.58
CA LYS A 60 -4.62 1.42 -3.99
C LYS A 60 -6.11 1.62 -4.22
N VAL A 61 -6.45 2.58 -5.08
CA VAL A 61 -7.83 2.91 -5.41
C VAL A 61 -8.26 2.16 -6.66
N PHE A 62 -9.37 1.42 -6.53
CA PHE A 62 -10.07 0.74 -7.61
C PHE A 62 -11.36 1.52 -7.88
N ASN A 63 -11.35 2.33 -8.93
CA ASN A 63 -12.45 3.22 -9.31
C ASN A 63 -13.29 2.61 -10.45
N ASN A 64 -14.22 3.39 -11.01
CA ASN A 64 -15.08 3.00 -12.13
C ASN A 64 -15.86 1.71 -11.87
N SER A 65 -16.26 1.46 -10.61
CA SER A 65 -16.93 0.21 -10.20
C SER A 65 -16.16 -1.06 -10.61
N SER A 66 -14.84 -1.00 -10.75
CA SER A 66 -14.01 -2.12 -11.23
C SER A 66 -14.04 -3.37 -10.34
N LEU A 67 -14.51 -3.24 -9.09
CA LEU A 67 -14.68 -4.33 -8.13
C LEU A 67 -16.15 -4.63 -7.80
N GLY A 68 -17.09 -4.09 -8.58
CA GLY A 68 -18.52 -4.21 -8.35
C GLY A 68 -19.18 -2.86 -8.03
N GLN A 69 -20.51 -2.89 -7.84
CA GLN A 69 -21.25 -1.70 -7.43
C GLN A 69 -21.08 -1.45 -5.93
N GLU A 70 -21.53 -0.28 -5.46
CA GLU A 70 -21.31 0.17 -4.07
C GLU A 70 -21.78 -0.90 -3.06
N LYS A 71 -22.98 -1.46 -3.25
CA LYS A 71 -23.51 -2.54 -2.42
C LYS A 71 -22.58 -3.76 -2.34
N ASP A 72 -22.02 -4.20 -3.46
CA ASP A 72 -21.12 -5.38 -3.50
C ASP A 72 -19.84 -5.12 -2.73
N THR A 73 -19.26 -3.92 -2.91
CA THR A 73 -18.01 -3.53 -2.26
C THR A 73 -18.17 -3.27 -0.76
N ILE A 74 -19.37 -2.85 -0.32
CA ILE A 74 -19.73 -2.81 1.11
C ILE A 74 -19.72 -4.22 1.70
N GLU A 75 -20.35 -5.21 1.04
CA GLU A 75 -20.35 -6.59 1.53
C GLU A 75 -18.93 -7.19 1.54
N GLN A 76 -18.13 -6.93 0.51
CA GLN A 76 -16.71 -7.31 0.48
C GLN A 76 -15.91 -6.69 1.64
N THR A 77 -16.21 -5.45 2.02
CA THR A 77 -15.56 -4.79 3.16
C THR A 77 -15.98 -5.43 4.48
N LYS A 78 -17.26 -5.76 4.66
CA LYS A 78 -17.77 -6.42 5.88
C LYS A 78 -17.10 -7.77 6.15
N ILE A 79 -16.80 -8.54 5.10
CA ILE A 79 -16.12 -9.83 5.21
C ILE A 79 -14.58 -9.70 5.21
N GLY A 80 -14.04 -8.48 5.12
CA GLY A 80 -12.61 -8.21 5.13
C GLY A 80 -11.87 -8.47 3.81
N ALA A 81 -12.58 -8.77 2.73
CA ALA A 81 -12.00 -8.92 1.39
C ALA A 81 -11.46 -7.57 0.85
N LEU A 82 -12.15 -6.47 1.18
CA LEU A 82 -11.68 -5.10 0.99
C LEU A 82 -11.39 -4.43 2.33
N GLN A 83 -10.37 -3.58 2.37
CA GLN A 83 -10.01 -2.86 3.59
C GLN A 83 -10.72 -1.51 3.67
N MET A 84 -11.11 -0.94 2.52
CA MET A 84 -11.75 0.36 2.44
C MET A 84 -12.79 0.38 1.32
N VAL A 85 -13.87 1.11 1.53
CA VAL A 85 -14.86 1.44 0.50
C VAL A 85 -15.30 2.88 0.74
N ARG A 86 -15.37 3.68 -0.33
CA ARG A 86 -16.00 5.00 -0.28
C ARG A 86 -17.49 4.80 -0.53
N VAL A 87 -18.32 5.23 0.41
CA VAL A 87 -19.78 5.09 0.35
C VAL A 87 -20.46 6.45 0.32
N ASN A 88 -21.68 6.50 -0.19
CA ASN A 88 -22.58 7.62 0.04
C ASN A 88 -23.20 7.50 1.45
N ILE A 89 -23.61 8.62 2.06
CA ILE A 89 -24.22 8.65 3.39
C ILE A 89 -25.61 8.00 3.40
N ALA A 90 -26.25 7.92 2.24
CA ALA A 90 -27.45 7.15 1.95
C ALA A 90 -27.11 6.17 0.80
N PRO A 91 -26.59 4.98 1.12
CA PRO A 91 -26.22 3.97 0.12
C PRO A 91 -27.43 3.26 -0.49
#